data_AF-A0A2A2Q8Q6-F1
#
_entry.id   AF-A0A2A2Q8Q6-F1
#
_cell.length_a   1.000
_cell.length_b   1.000
_cell.length_c   1.000
_cell.angle_alpha   90.00
_cell.angle_beta   90.00
_cell.angle_gamma   90.00
#
_symmetry.space_group_name_H-M   'P 1'
#
loop_
_entity.id
_entity.type
_entity.pdbx_description
1 polymer ?
#
loop_
_entity_poly.entity_id
_entity_poly.type
_entity_poly.pdbx_seq_one_letter_code
_entity_poly.pdbx_strand_id
1 'polypeptide(L)'
;MMHDATMRTTVTLDPDTVEMVRKQVQRQRISFKKVLNNAIRMGLGSRSEQNKNSRVEVATFRSDYLPGVDRVRLQQLSDEMETDEFLGKQRSRT
;
A
#
# COMPACT_ATOMS: atom_id res chain seq x y z
N MET A 1 -9.25 -16.69 28.83
CA MET A 1 -7.94 -16.84 29.50
C MET A 1 -7.06 -15.69 29.07
N MET A 2 -6.76 -14.75 29.96
CA MET A 2 -5.86 -13.63 29.69
C MET A 2 -4.42 -14.14 29.76
N HIS A 3 -3.73 -14.20 28.62
CA HIS A 3 -2.30 -14.45 28.61
C HIS A 3 -1.55 -13.16 28.95
N ASP A 4 -1.44 -12.83 30.23
CA ASP A 4 -0.32 -11.99 30.69
C ASP A 4 0.91 -12.89 30.92
N ALA A 5 1.36 -13.55 29.85
CA ALA A 5 2.52 -14.43 29.87
C ALA A 5 3.75 -13.65 29.43
N THR A 6 4.20 -12.70 30.26
CA THR A 6 5.49 -12.05 30.01
C THR A 6 6.62 -13.01 30.39
N MET A 7 7.11 -13.78 29.43
CA MET A 7 8.29 -14.62 29.61
C MET A 7 9.59 -13.80 29.47
N ARG A 8 10.60 -14.11 30.29
CA ARG A 8 11.95 -13.54 30.17
C ARG A 8 12.84 -14.53 29.42
N THR A 9 13.35 -14.09 28.27
CA THR A 9 14.26 -14.89 27.45
C THR A 9 15.54 -14.10 27.22
N THR A 10 16.69 -14.78 27.31
CA THR A 10 17.97 -14.23 26.87
C THR A 10 18.19 -14.66 25.44
N VAL A 11 18.33 -13.69 24.53
CA VAL A 11 18.60 -13.94 23.12
C VAL A 11 19.91 -13.25 22.74
N THR A 12 20.76 -13.96 22.01
CA THR A 12 21.96 -13.37 21.39
C THR A 12 21.55 -12.74 20.08
N LEU A 13 21.95 -11.48 19.85
CA LEU A 13 21.67 -10.74 18.63
C LEU A 13 22.98 -10.39 17.94
N ASP A 14 23.00 -10.46 16.61
CA ASP A 14 24.14 -10.01 15.83
C ASP A 14 24.38 -8.50 15.98
N PRO A 15 25.63 -8.01 15.84
CA PRO A 15 25.98 -6.61 16.05
C PRO A 15 25.17 -5.65 15.17
N ASP A 16 24.91 -6.01 13.91
CA ASP A 16 24.10 -5.21 12.99
C ASP A 16 22.65 -5.07 13.48
N THR A 17 22.09 -6.16 14.01
CA THR A 17 20.70 -6.22 14.46
C THR A 17 20.53 -5.37 15.72
N VAL A 18 21.51 -5.38 16.63
CA VAL A 18 21.51 -4.48 17.80
C VAL A 18 21.48 -3.01 17.37
N GLU A 19 22.30 -2.64 16.39
CA GLU A 19 22.34 -1.27 15.88
C GLU A 19 21.04 -0.86 15.17
N MET A 20 20.41 -1.77 14.44
CA MET A 20 19.08 -1.55 13.85
C MET A 20 18.01 -1.28 14.92
N VAL A 21 17.98 -2.10 15.98
CA VAL A 21 17.02 -1.91 17.08
C VAL A 21 17.28 -0.60 17.81
N ARG A 22 18.55 -0.23 18.07
CA ARG A 22 18.92 1.05 18.70
C ARG A 22 18.50 2.26 17.88
N LYS A 23 18.66 2.22 16.56
CA LYS A 23 18.17 3.29 15.67
C LYS A 23 16.65 3.44 15.78
N GLN A 24 15.91 2.34 15.83
CA GLN A 24 14.46 2.38 16.00
C GLN A 24 14.03 2.91 17.38
N VAL A 25 14.73 2.53 18.45
CA VAL A 25 14.50 3.07 19.81
C VAL A 25 14.65 4.59 19.80
N GLN A 26 15.70 5.12 19.19
CA GLN A 26 15.92 6.56 19.10
C GLN A 26 14.82 7.27 18.29
N ARG A 27 14.40 6.68 17.17
CA ARG A 27 13.35 7.24 16.30
C ARG A 27 11.97 7.26 16.97
N GLN A 28 11.61 6.19 17.67
CA GLN A 28 10.25 6.01 18.22
C GLN A 28 10.14 6.40 19.71
N ARG A 29 11.26 6.65 20.40
CA ARG A 29 11.32 7.01 21.83
C ARG A 29 10.60 6.00 22.74
N ILE A 30 10.66 4.71 22.40
CA ILE A 30 10.10 3.59 23.20
C ILE A 30 11.19 2.60 23.62
N SER A 31 10.91 1.78 24.63
CA SER A 31 11.91 0.87 25.20
C SER A 31 12.41 -0.19 24.20
N PHE A 32 13.66 -0.61 24.36
CA PHE A 32 14.30 -1.65 23.54
C PHE A 32 13.46 -2.93 23.44
N LYS A 33 12.91 -3.40 24.57
CA LYS A 33 11.99 -4.55 24.62
C LYS A 33 10.77 -4.34 23.71
N LYS A 34 10.17 -3.16 23.72
CA LYS A 34 8.96 -2.87 22.95
C LYS A 34 9.26 -2.84 21.46
N VAL A 35 10.39 -2.24 21.06
CA VAL A 35 10.87 -2.25 19.67
C VAL A 35 11.16 -3.67 19.21
N LEU A 36 11.93 -4.45 19.99
CA LEU A 36 12.28 -5.82 19.64
C LEU A 36 11.03 -6.71 19.49
N ASN A 37 10.11 -6.67 20.46
CA ASN A 37 8.88 -7.45 20.38
C ASN A 37 7.98 -7.04 19.21
N ASN A 38 7.90 -5.74 18.89
CA ASN A 38 7.14 -5.28 17.73
C ASN A 38 7.79 -5.73 16.43
N ALA A 39 9.11 -5.63 16.30
CA ALA A 39 9.84 -6.10 15.12
C ALA A 39 9.63 -7.62 14.91
N ILE A 40 9.69 -8.42 15.97
CA ILE A 40 9.41 -9.87 15.92
C ILE A 40 7.95 -10.11 15.50
N ARG A 41 6.98 -9.40 16.09
CA ARG A 41 5.57 -9.54 15.70
C ARG A 41 5.31 -9.14 14.26
N MET A 42 5.97 -8.10 13.75
CA MET A 42 5.84 -7.69 12.35
C MET A 42 6.49 -8.72 11.41
N GLY A 43 7.67 -9.24 11.78
CA GLY A 43 8.41 -10.22 10.98
C GLY A 43 7.78 -11.62 10.97
N LEU A 44 7.11 -12.01 12.06
CA LEU A 44 6.45 -13.31 12.17
C LEU A 44 4.94 -13.26 11.90
N GLY A 45 4.30 -12.11 12.15
CA GLY A 45 2.85 -11.92 11.96
C GLY A 45 2.44 -11.80 10.48
N SER A 46 3.38 -11.45 9.60
CA SER A 46 3.20 -11.42 8.15
C SER A 46 2.90 -12.79 7.54
N ARG A 47 3.31 -13.90 8.16
CA ARG A 47 3.00 -15.24 7.62
C ARG A 47 1.52 -15.65 7.80
N SER A 48 0.79 -15.01 8.71
CA SER A 48 -0.64 -15.31 8.96
C SER A 48 -1.58 -14.32 8.26
N GLU A 49 -1.25 -13.04 8.21
CA GLU A 49 -2.21 -12.00 7.78
C GLU A 49 -2.02 -11.51 6.34
N GLN A 50 -0.85 -11.72 5.68
CA GLN A 50 -0.70 -11.37 4.26
C GLN A 50 -1.45 -12.32 3.31
N ASN A 51 -2.01 -13.43 3.82
CA ASN A 51 -2.96 -14.24 3.06
C ASN A 51 -4.41 -13.74 3.19
N LYS A 52 -4.63 -12.59 3.85
CA LYS A 52 -5.75 -11.73 3.51
C LYS A 52 -5.31 -10.86 2.34
N ASN A 53 -5.10 -11.52 1.20
CA ASN A 53 -5.57 -11.01 -0.06
C ASN A 53 -7.10 -10.88 0.10
N SER A 54 -7.55 -9.89 0.88
CA SER A 54 -8.93 -9.44 0.83
C SER A 54 -9.07 -8.87 -0.56
N ARG A 55 -9.50 -9.75 -1.47
CA ARG A 55 -10.00 -9.40 -2.78
C ARG A 55 -10.81 -8.13 -2.56
N VAL A 56 -10.37 -7.02 -3.15
CA VAL A 56 -11.07 -5.75 -2.98
C VAL A 56 -12.49 -5.99 -3.49
N GLU A 57 -13.45 -6.11 -2.58
CA GLU A 57 -14.85 -6.27 -2.94
C GLU A 57 -15.36 -4.89 -3.35
N VAL A 58 -15.40 -4.67 -4.66
CA VAL A 58 -16.01 -3.46 -5.22
C VAL A 58 -17.53 -3.68 -5.19
N ALA A 59 -18.23 -2.93 -4.34
CA ALA A 59 -19.68 -2.96 -4.32
C ALA A 59 -20.24 -2.52 -5.68
N THR A 60 -21.03 -3.40 -6.31
CA THR A 60 -21.71 -3.08 -7.56
C THR A 60 -22.90 -2.16 -7.28
N PHE A 61 -23.09 -1.13 -8.11
CA PHE A 61 -24.26 -0.25 -8.07
C PHE A 61 -24.85 -0.12 -9.48
N ARG A 62 -26.14 0.25 -9.59
CA ARG A 62 -26.76 0.52 -10.89
C ARG A 62 -26.17 1.80 -11.48
N SER A 63 -25.57 1.67 -12.65
CA SER A 63 -24.93 2.75 -13.40
C SER A 63 -25.47 2.76 -14.82
N ASP A 64 -25.80 3.93 -15.35
CA ASP A 64 -26.17 4.12 -16.76
C ASP A 64 -24.95 4.13 -17.70
N TYR A 65 -23.74 4.10 -17.14
CA TYR A 65 -22.50 4.10 -17.91
C TYR A 65 -22.12 2.69 -18.35
N LEU A 66 -21.59 2.59 -19.56
CA LEU A 66 -20.96 1.38 -20.06
C LEU A 66 -19.70 1.03 -19.24
N PRO A 67 -19.38 -0.27 -19.08
CA PRO A 67 -18.16 -0.69 -18.42
C PRO A 67 -16.93 -0.11 -19.12
N GLY A 68 -15.97 0.40 -18.34
CA GLY A 68 -14.74 1.03 -18.86
C GLY A 68 -14.83 2.53 -19.13
N VAL A 69 -16.01 3.16 -18.97
CA VAL A 69 -16.16 4.62 -19.10
C VAL A 69 -15.80 5.31 -17.79
N ASP A 70 -14.74 6.12 -17.82
CA ASP A 70 -14.33 6.95 -16.69
C ASP A 70 -15.12 8.28 -16.67
N ARG A 71 -15.97 8.43 -15.65
CA ARG A 71 -16.83 9.61 -15.45
C ARG A 71 -16.05 10.90 -15.25
N VAL A 72 -14.81 10.83 -14.76
CA VAL A 72 -13.98 12.01 -14.48
C VAL A 72 -13.22 12.46 -15.72
N ARG A 73 -13.16 11.61 -16.76
CA ARG A 73 -12.42 11.86 -18.01
C ARG A 73 -13.32 11.94 -19.24
N LEU A 74 -14.59 12.30 -19.08
CA LEU A 74 -15.52 12.43 -20.21
C LEU A 74 -15.08 13.49 -21.24
N GLN A 75 -14.34 14.51 -20.82
CA GLN A 75 -13.83 15.56 -21.71
C GLN A 75 -12.75 15.06 -22.68
N GLN A 76 -12.08 13.95 -22.34
CA GLN A 76 -10.93 13.47 -23.10
C GLN A 76 -11.31 13.00 -24.52
N LEU A 77 -12.52 12.46 -24.69
CA LEU A 77 -13.03 12.08 -26.01
C LEU A 77 -13.25 13.30 -26.91
N SER A 78 -13.70 14.43 -26.34
CA SER A 78 -13.82 15.68 -27.09
C SER A 78 -12.45 16.21 -27.50
N ASP A 79 -11.47 16.15 -26.62
CA ASP A 79 -10.09 16.57 -26.90
C ASP A 79 -9.46 15.75 -28.03
N GLU A 80 -9.69 14.43 -28.05
CA GLU A 80 -9.24 13.53 -29.11
C GLU A 80 -9.86 13.90 -30.48
N MET A 81 -11.18 14.14 -30.51
CA MET A 81 -11.88 14.55 -31.75
C MET A 81 -11.40 15.90 -32.28
N GLU A 82 -11.17 16.87 -31.40
CA GLU A 82 -10.66 18.19 -31.78
C GLU A 82 -9.24 18.10 -32.35
N THR A 83 -8.42 17.21 -31.77
CA THR A 83 -7.06 16.93 -32.25
C THR A 83 -7.07 16.30 -33.65
N ASP A 84 -7.92 15.30 -33.89
CA ASP A 84 -8.06 14.66 -35.21
C ASP A 84 -8.53 15.65 -36.29
N GLU A 85 -9.49 16.53 -35.96
CA GLU A 85 -9.99 17.54 -36.90
C GLU A 85 -8.91 18.59 -37.25
N PHE A 86 -8.10 18.99 -36.27
CA PHE A 86 -6.96 19.89 -36.50
C PHE A 86 -5.92 19.28 -37.44
N LEU A 87 -5.57 18.00 -37.22
CA LEU A 87 -4.64 17.25 -38.08
C LEU A 87 -5.17 17.09 -39.51
N GLY A 88 -6.47 16.85 -39.66
CA GLY A 88 -7.14 16.78 -40.97
C GLY A 88 -7.06 18.10 -41.75
N LYS A 89 -7.32 19.24 -41.10
CA LYS A 89 -7.23 20.58 -41.71
C LYS A 89 -5.79 20.99 -42.08
N GLN A 90 -4.78 20.49 -41.35
CA GLN A 90 -3.38 20.69 -41.68
C GLN A 90 -2.98 19.91 -42.95
N ARG A 91 -3.44 18.66 -43.08
CA ARG A 91 -3.21 17.82 -44.27
C ARG A 91 -3.87 18.36 -45.53
N SER A 92 -5.03 19.01 -45.43
CA SER A 92 -5.75 19.58 -46.59
C SER A 92 -5.25 20.96 -47.03
N ARG A 93 -4.32 21.57 -46.27
CA ARG A 93 -3.75 22.90 -46.56
C ARG A 93 -2.36 22.85 -47.21
N THR A 94 -1.79 21.65 -47.36
CA THR A 94 -0.57 21.38 -48.15
C THR A 94 -0.98 20.85 -49.51
#